data_AF-A0A8T5UX02-F1
#
_entry.id   AF-A0A8T5UX02-F1
#
_cell.length_a   1.000
_cell.length_b   1.000
_cell.length_c   1.000
_cell.angle_alpha   90.00
_cell.angle_beta   90.00
_cell.angle_gamma   90.00
#
_symmetry.space_group_name_H-M   'P 1'
#
loop_
_entity.id
_entity.type
_entity.pdbx_description
1 polymer ?
#
loop_
_entity_poly.entity_id
_entity_poly.type
_entity_poly.pdbx_seq_one_letter_code
_entity_poly.pdbx_strand_id
1 'polypeptide(L)'
;MNQKTLRNILITTSAIQTILWVTGLILANVTLVILALIVAMAVLPVVYIHRDNIGEMFQRDKDKIMEDERTQLINEKSSTMTLGALIGTIIYVGFILVSLRNIYPEYLLTGYILLITALYGLILNIISRTYYKRKF
;
A
#
# COMPACT_ATOMS: atom_id res chain seq x y z
N MET A 1 -14.05 18.15 -6.73
CA MET A 1 -12.64 18.58 -6.82
C MET A 1 -12.05 18.08 -8.13
N ASN A 2 -11.20 18.85 -8.81
CA ASN A 2 -10.59 18.41 -10.08
C ASN A 2 -9.63 17.23 -9.84
N GLN A 3 -9.60 16.24 -10.73
CA GLN A 3 -8.77 15.03 -10.61
C GLN A 3 -7.27 15.36 -10.50
N LYS A 4 -6.80 16.39 -11.23
CA LYS A 4 -5.40 16.85 -11.12
C LYS A 4 -5.08 17.39 -9.72
N THR A 5 -6.01 18.14 -9.12
CA THR A 5 -5.85 18.70 -7.78
C THR A 5 -5.88 17.60 -6.71
N LEU A 6 -6.79 16.63 -6.85
CA LEU A 6 -6.86 15.45 -5.97
C LEU A 6 -5.57 14.63 -6.02
N ARG A 7 -5.05 14.37 -7.22
CA ARG A 7 -3.79 13.65 -7.42
C ARG A 7 -2.62 14.36 -6.71
N ASN A 8 -2.49 15.67 -6.88
CA ASN A 8 -1.41 16.43 -6.26
C ASN A 8 -1.51 16.39 -4.74
N ILE A 9 -2.71 16.54 -4.16
CA ILE A 9 -2.93 16.42 -2.72
C ILE A 9 -2.49 15.04 -2.23
N LEU A 10 -2.94 13.96 -2.89
CA LEU A 10 -2.58 12.59 -2.50
C LEU A 10 -1.07 12.35 -2.55
N ILE A 11 -0.37 12.84 -3.58
CA ILE A 11 1.09 12.72 -3.70
C ILE A 11 1.78 13.46 -2.54
N THR A 12 1.39 14.71 -2.28
CA THR A 12 2.00 15.51 -1.21
C THR A 12 1.74 14.90 0.17
N THR A 13 0.51 14.45 0.44
CA THR A 13 0.16 13.80 1.71
C THR A 13 0.90 12.47 1.89
N SER A 14 1.03 11.67 0.82
CA SER A 14 1.82 10.43 0.85
C SER A 14 3.31 10.70 1.09
N ALA A 15 3.87 11.75 0.51
CA ALA A 15 5.26 12.16 0.78
C ALA A 15 5.46 12.57 2.25
N ILE A 16 4.55 13.38 2.81
CA ILE A 16 4.59 13.78 4.23
C ILE A 16 4.50 12.56 5.14
N GLN A 17 3.58 11.64 4.86
CA GLN A 17 3.42 10.39 5.59
C GLN A 17 4.70 9.53 5.53
N THR A 18 5.34 9.47 4.36
CA THR A 18 6.61 8.74 4.15
C THR A 18 7.79 9.39 4.88
N ILE A 19 7.78 10.71 5.08
CA ILE A 19 8.78 11.37 5.90
C ILE A 19 8.53 11.07 7.38
N LEU A 20 7.28 11.12 7.83
CA LEU A 20 6.89 10.90 9.23
C LEU A 20 7.26 9.51 9.74
N TRP A 21 6.96 8.43 8.99
CA TRP A 21 7.31 7.09 9.46
C TRP A 21 8.83 6.79 9.36
N VAL A 22 9.56 7.32 8.36
CA VAL A 22 11.02 7.11 8.22
C VAL A 22 11.74 7.82 9.36
N THR A 23 11.38 9.08 9.63
CA THR A 23 11.93 9.84 10.75
C THR A 23 11.56 9.21 12.09
N GLY A 24 10.31 8.76 12.25
CA GLY A 24 9.85 8.02 13.43
C GLY A 24 10.64 6.73 13.68
N LEU A 25 10.95 5.96 12.62
CA LEU A 25 11.72 4.73 12.73
C LEU A 25 13.21 5.00 13.05
N ILE A 26 13.83 5.98 12.38
CA ILE A 26 15.22 6.37 12.63
C ILE A 26 15.38 6.83 14.07
N LEU A 27 14.50 7.72 14.52
CA LEU A 27 14.54 8.30 15.87
C LEU A 27 13.96 7.39 16.96
N ALA A 28 13.45 6.20 16.61
CA ALA A 28 12.71 5.33 17.51
C ALA A 28 11.55 6.05 18.24
N ASN A 29 10.89 6.99 17.57
CA ASN A 29 9.84 7.81 18.13
C ASN A 29 8.48 7.30 17.67
N VAL A 30 7.78 6.60 18.57
CA VAL A 30 6.48 5.99 18.29
C VAL A 30 5.41 7.02 17.94
N THR A 31 5.47 8.22 18.52
CA THR A 31 4.48 9.27 18.30
C THR A 31 4.47 9.72 16.83
N LEU A 32 5.64 9.81 16.19
CA LEU A 32 5.76 10.13 14.77
C LEU A 32 5.19 9.01 13.88
N VAL A 33 5.37 7.75 14.28
CA VAL A 33 4.81 6.59 13.58
C VAL A 33 3.28 6.54 13.71
N ILE A 34 2.74 6.82 14.89
CA ILE A 34 1.29 6.94 15.12
C ILE A 34 0.71 8.09 14.28
N LEU A 35 1.39 9.24 14.20
CA LEU A 35 0.94 10.36 13.38
C LEU A 35 0.88 9.97 11.88
N ALA A 36 1.89 9.25 11.39
CA ALA A 36 1.89 8.72 10.02
C ALA A 36 0.70 7.77 9.75
N LEU A 37 0.32 6.95 10.73
CA LEU A 37 -0.85 6.06 10.64
C LEU A 37 -2.17 6.81 10.60
N ILE A 38 -2.31 7.88 11.38
CA ILE A 38 -3.50 8.72 11.36
C ILE A 38 -3.66 9.36 9.97
N VAL A 39 -2.56 9.87 9.40
CA VAL A 39 -2.56 10.39 8.03
C VAL A 39 -2.93 9.31 7.02
N ALA A 40 -2.39 8.09 7.17
CA ALA A 40 -2.73 6.95 6.31
C ALA A 40 -4.23 6.63 6.36
N MET A 41 -4.82 6.58 7.56
CA MET A 41 -6.24 6.31 7.76
C MET A 41 -7.15 7.38 7.14
N ALA A 42 -6.69 8.63 7.06
CA ALA A 42 -7.42 9.69 6.37
C ALA A 42 -7.32 9.58 4.84
N VAL A 43 -6.19 9.11 4.31
CA VAL A 43 -5.91 9.01 2.86
C VAL A 43 -6.56 7.76 2.24
N LEU A 44 -6.53 6.62 2.95
CA LEU A 44 -6.98 5.33 2.43
C LEU A 44 -8.45 5.34 1.91
N PRO A 45 -9.43 5.93 2.62
CA PRO A 45 -10.81 6.00 2.12
C PRO A 45 -10.92 6.82 0.84
N VAL A 46 -10.16 7.92 0.75
CA VAL A 46 -10.17 8.80 -0.43
C VAL A 46 -9.61 8.06 -1.65
N VAL A 47 -8.50 7.33 -1.46
CA VAL A 47 -7.91 6.47 -2.50
C VAL A 47 -8.87 5.36 -2.91
N TYR A 48 -9.54 4.72 -1.94
CA TYR A 48 -10.47 3.62 -2.20
C TYR A 48 -11.72 4.08 -2.97
N ILE A 49 -12.29 5.23 -2.61
CA ILE A 49 -13.45 5.81 -3.32
C ILE A 49 -13.10 6.13 -4.79
N HIS A 50 -11.87 6.58 -5.04
CA HIS A 50 -11.43 6.93 -6.40
C HIS A 50 -10.72 5.77 -7.10
N ARG A 51 -10.82 4.53 -6.59
CA ARG A 51 -10.08 3.35 -7.09
C ARG A 51 -10.28 3.09 -8.58
N ASP A 52 -11.48 3.34 -9.09
CA ASP A 52 -11.83 3.06 -10.48
C ASP A 52 -11.23 4.11 -11.43
N ASN A 53 -10.92 5.30 -10.90
CA ASN A 53 -10.25 6.39 -11.61
C ASN A 53 -8.72 6.40 -11.41
N ILE A 54 -8.16 5.51 -10.59
CA ILE A 54 -6.69 5.38 -10.42
C ILE A 54 -6.02 5.06 -11.76
N GLY A 55 -6.69 4.27 -12.61
CA GLY A 55 -6.25 3.99 -13.98
C GLY A 55 -6.10 5.27 -14.80
N GLU A 56 -7.05 6.19 -14.73
CA GLU A 56 -6.98 7.48 -15.46
C GLU A 56 -5.98 8.48 -14.83
N MET A 57 -5.69 8.34 -13.53
CA MET A 57 -4.72 9.20 -12.84
C MET A 57 -3.27 8.73 -13.01
N PHE A 58 -3.04 7.44 -13.31
CA PHE A 58 -1.70 6.80 -13.25
C PHE A 58 -1.37 5.83 -14.40
N GLN A 59 -2.30 5.50 -15.31
CA GLN A 59 -2.03 4.61 -16.46
C GLN A 59 -2.51 5.23 -17.78
N ARG A 60 -1.68 5.05 -18.81
CA ARG A 60 -1.82 5.59 -20.16
C ARG A 60 -1.95 4.39 -21.11
N ASP A 61 -3.12 3.77 -21.12
CA ASP A 61 -3.72 3.13 -22.30
C ASP A 61 -4.99 2.37 -21.91
N LYS A 62 -6.00 2.51 -22.75
CA LYS A 62 -7.31 1.87 -22.64
C LYS A 62 -7.50 1.05 -23.90
N ASP A 63 -7.52 -0.27 -23.78
CA ASP A 63 -8.04 -1.08 -24.87
C ASP A 63 -9.08 -2.10 -24.42
N LYS A 64 -9.99 -2.35 -25.35
CA LYS A 64 -11.32 -2.99 -25.24
C LYS A 64 -11.28 -4.38 -24.61
N ILE A 65 -12.21 -4.64 -23.69
CA ILE A 65 -12.43 -5.95 -23.07
C ILE A 65 -13.81 -6.49 -23.47
N MET A 66 -13.84 -7.70 -24.06
CA MET A 66 -15.04 -8.47 -24.42
C MET A 66 -15.68 -9.16 -23.19
N GLU A 67 -16.97 -9.47 -23.26
CA GLU A 67 -17.84 -9.69 -22.09
C GLU A 67 -17.50 -10.87 -21.18
N ASP A 68 -16.82 -11.93 -21.66
CA ASP A 68 -16.54 -13.14 -20.87
C ASP A 68 -15.24 -13.03 -20.04
N GLU A 69 -14.29 -12.20 -20.49
CA GLU A 69 -13.07 -11.89 -19.74
C GLU A 69 -13.33 -11.01 -18.52
N ARG A 70 -14.50 -10.35 -18.44
CA ARG A 70 -14.82 -9.38 -17.39
C ARG A 70 -14.80 -9.98 -16.00
N THR A 71 -15.35 -11.17 -15.82
CA THR A 71 -15.39 -11.82 -14.50
C THR A 71 -13.98 -12.20 -14.03
N GLN A 72 -13.15 -12.66 -14.95
CA GLN A 72 -11.76 -13.03 -14.68
C GLN A 72 -10.89 -11.79 -14.39
N LEU A 73 -11.09 -10.70 -15.16
CA LEU A 73 -10.46 -9.40 -14.93
C LEU A 73 -10.90 -8.74 -13.61
N ILE A 74 -12.18 -8.84 -13.25
CA ILE A 74 -12.68 -8.34 -11.97
C ILE A 74 -12.06 -9.12 -10.81
N ASN A 75 -11.97 -10.44 -10.93
CA ASN A 75 -11.37 -11.28 -9.90
C ASN A 75 -9.85 -11.03 -9.78
N GLU A 76 -9.15 -10.86 -10.90
CA GLU A 76 -7.72 -10.49 -10.92
C GLU A 76 -7.48 -9.11 -10.28
N LYS A 77 -8.29 -8.10 -10.67
CA LYS A 77 -8.17 -6.73 -10.14
C LYS A 77 -8.51 -6.68 -8.66
N SER A 78 -9.54 -7.40 -8.22
CA SER A 78 -9.91 -7.51 -6.81
C SER A 78 -8.85 -8.24 -6.00
N SER A 79 -8.36 -9.38 -6.49
CA SER A 79 -7.31 -10.17 -5.84
C SER A 79 -6.01 -9.37 -5.68
N THR A 80 -5.60 -8.66 -6.73
CA THR A 80 -4.39 -7.81 -6.71
C THR A 80 -4.54 -6.66 -5.71
N MET A 81 -5.71 -6.04 -5.65
CA MET A 81 -5.99 -4.94 -4.72
C MET A 81 -6.03 -5.44 -3.27
N THR A 82 -6.69 -6.57 -3.01
CA THR A 82 -6.76 -7.19 -1.67
C THR A 82 -5.39 -7.65 -1.19
N LEU A 83 -4.60 -8.30 -2.05
CA LEU A 83 -3.25 -8.76 -1.70
C LEU A 83 -2.32 -7.56 -1.46
N GLY A 84 -2.42 -6.50 -2.27
CA GLY A 84 -1.71 -5.25 -2.05
C GLY A 84 -2.09 -4.58 -0.72
N ALA A 85 -3.38 -4.53 -0.38
CA ALA A 85 -3.86 -4.00 0.88
C ALA A 85 -3.35 -4.82 2.08
N LEU A 86 -3.42 -6.15 2.00
CA LEU A 86 -2.94 -7.07 3.03
C LEU A 86 -1.43 -6.88 3.29
N ILE A 87 -0.62 -6.85 2.23
CA ILE A 87 0.82 -6.56 2.34
C ILE A 87 1.04 -5.20 3.00
N GLY A 88 0.30 -4.17 2.57
CA GLY A 88 0.36 -2.84 3.17
C GLY A 88 0.10 -2.89 4.67
N THR A 89 -0.96 -3.58 5.12
CA THR A 89 -1.27 -3.76 6.53
C THR A 89 -0.14 -4.47 7.29
N ILE A 90 0.43 -5.54 6.75
CA ILE A 90 1.55 -6.26 7.37
C ILE A 90 2.76 -5.32 7.55
N ILE A 91 3.07 -4.50 6.54
CA ILE A 91 4.16 -3.52 6.61
C ILE A 91 3.91 -2.52 7.75
N TYR A 92 2.70 -1.98 7.85
CA TYR A 92 2.36 -1.03 8.91
C TYR A 92 2.51 -1.64 10.30
N VAL A 93 1.95 -2.84 10.52
CA VAL A 93 2.08 -3.52 11.81
C VAL A 93 3.55 -3.80 12.12
N GLY A 94 4.32 -4.27 11.15
CA GLY A 94 5.76 -4.51 11.30
C GLY A 94 6.51 -3.25 11.75
N PHE A 95 6.23 -2.10 11.14
CA PHE A 95 6.87 -0.84 11.53
C PHE A 95 6.44 -0.33 12.90
N ILE A 96 5.18 -0.50 13.29
CA ILE A 96 4.74 -0.16 14.66
C ILE A 96 5.56 -0.95 15.66
N LEU A 97 5.67 -2.28 15.49
CA LEU A 97 6.43 -3.13 16.40
C LEU A 97 7.92 -2.76 16.46
N VAL A 98 8.54 -2.47 15.31
CA VAL A 98 9.95 -2.03 15.25
C VAL A 98 10.15 -0.64 15.89
N SER A 99 9.16 0.26 15.78
CA SER A 99 9.23 1.58 16.39
C SER A 99 9.13 1.54 17.91
N LEU A 100 8.49 0.50 18.46
CA LEU A 100 8.37 0.25 19.90
C LEU A 100 9.65 -0.32 20.52
N ARG A 101 10.75 -0.48 19.77
CA ARG A 101 11.99 -1.15 20.22
C ARG A 101 12.58 -0.65 21.54
N ASN A 102 12.36 0.62 21.89
CA ASN A 102 12.87 1.21 23.13
C ASN A 102 11.94 0.99 24.34
N ILE A 103 10.67 0.64 24.11
CA ILE A 103 9.64 0.47 25.14
C ILE A 103 9.29 -1.02 25.31
N TYR A 104 9.10 -1.74 24.21
CA TYR A 104 8.77 -3.17 24.17
C TYR A 104 9.72 -3.92 23.23
N PRO A 105 10.99 -4.17 23.65
CA PRO A 105 11.98 -4.83 22.81
C PRO A 105 11.62 -6.28 22.46
N GLU A 106 10.76 -6.95 23.25
CA GLU A 106 10.30 -8.32 23.01
C GLU A 106 9.55 -8.49 21.67
N TYR A 107 8.91 -7.43 21.16
CA TYR A 107 8.19 -7.47 19.88
C TYR A 107 9.08 -7.14 18.67
N LEU A 108 10.34 -6.77 18.88
CA LEU A 108 11.26 -6.36 17.81
C LEU A 108 11.45 -7.47 16.77
N LEU A 109 11.64 -8.71 17.23
CA LEU A 109 11.77 -9.87 16.36
C LEU A 109 10.50 -10.09 15.52
N THR A 110 9.33 -10.00 16.15
CA THR A 110 8.03 -10.11 15.46
C THR A 110 7.88 -9.02 14.41
N GLY A 111 8.27 -7.78 14.72
CA GLY A 111 8.28 -6.67 13.78
C GLY A 111 9.13 -6.97 12.53
N TYR A 112 10.34 -7.48 12.71
CA TYR A 112 11.19 -7.88 11.59
C TYR A 112 10.63 -9.05 10.79
N ILE A 113 10.06 -10.07 11.44
CA ILE A 113 9.41 -11.20 10.75
C ILE A 113 8.26 -10.71 9.86
N LEU A 114 7.44 -9.78 10.34
CA LEU A 114 6.35 -9.19 9.55
C LEU A 114 6.89 -8.43 8.34
N LEU A 115 7.95 -7.62 8.51
CA LEU A 115 8.55 -6.89 7.39
C LEU A 115 9.16 -7.83 6.33
N ILE A 116 9.82 -8.91 6.76
CA ILE A 116 10.36 -9.93 5.86
C ILE A 116 9.21 -10.66 5.12
N THR A 117 8.12 -10.98 5.84
CA THR A 117 6.95 -11.63 5.25
C THR A 117 6.26 -10.72 4.23
N ALA A 118 6.16 -9.42 4.51
CA ALA A 118 5.67 -8.45 3.54
C ALA A 118 6.57 -8.35 2.29
N LEU A 119 7.90 -8.36 2.47
CA LEU A 119 8.84 -8.37 1.35
C LEU A 119 8.65 -9.62 0.48
N TYR A 120 8.51 -10.79 1.10
CA TYR A 120 8.23 -12.04 0.40
C TYR A 120 6.87 -11.98 -0.34
N GLY A 121 5.84 -11.44 0.31
CA GLY A 121 4.53 -11.21 -0.32
C GLY A 121 4.61 -10.28 -1.53
N LEU A 122 5.41 -9.22 -1.48
CA LEU A 122 5.64 -8.32 -2.62
C LEU A 122 6.30 -9.05 -3.79
N ILE A 123 7.31 -9.88 -3.52
CA ILE A 123 7.98 -10.68 -4.54
C ILE A 123 6.98 -11.63 -5.21
N LEU A 124 6.17 -12.36 -4.42
CA LEU A 124 5.13 -13.22 -4.96
C LEU A 124 4.12 -12.45 -5.79
N ASN A 125 3.65 -11.29 -5.32
CA ASN A 125 2.71 -10.44 -6.06
C ASN A 125 3.28 -10.01 -7.43
N ILE A 126 4.55 -9.58 -7.46
CA ILE A 126 5.24 -9.18 -8.70
C ILE A 126 5.37 -10.37 -9.65
N ILE A 127 5.79 -11.54 -9.15
CA ILE A 127 5.94 -12.76 -9.96
C ILE A 127 4.59 -13.19 -10.54
N SER A 128 3.56 -13.30 -9.70
CA SER A 128 2.20 -13.67 -10.11
C SER A 128 1.68 -12.70 -11.17
N ARG A 129 1.79 -11.38 -10.93
CA ARG A 129 1.34 -10.37 -11.88
C ARG A 129 2.10 -10.43 -13.21
N THR A 130 3.40 -10.68 -13.17
CA THR A 130 4.23 -10.81 -14.39
C THR A 130 3.88 -12.07 -15.17
N TYR A 131 3.58 -13.18 -14.48
CA TYR A 131 3.16 -14.43 -15.11
C TYR A 131 1.80 -14.27 -15.80
N TYR A 132 0.80 -13.71 -15.12
CA TYR A 132 -0.55 -13.54 -15.68
C TYR A 132 -0.55 -12.58 -16.88
N LYS A 133 0.18 -11.45 -16.81
CA LYS A 133 0.36 -10.52 -17.94
C LYS A 133 1.05 -11.10 -19.18
N ARG A 134 1.79 -12.20 -19.03
CA ARG A 134 2.49 -12.86 -20.17
C ARG A 134 1.63 -13.94 -20.81
N LYS A 135 0.63 -14.45 -20.08
CA LYS A 135 -0.20 -15.59 -20.49
C LYS A 135 -1.53 -15.14 -21.10
N PHE A 136 -2.02 -13.98 -20.69
CA PHE A 136 -3.22 -13.30 -21.18
C PHE A 136 -2.83 -11.89 -21.63
#